data_AF-A0AAE1NTT2-F1
#
_entry.id   AF-A0AAE1NTT2-F1
#
_cell.length_a   1.000
_cell.length_b   1.000
_cell.length_c   1.000
_cell.angle_alpha   90.00
_cell.angle_beta   90.00
_cell.angle_gamma   90.00
#
_symmetry.space_group_name_H-M   'P 1'
#
loop_
_entity.id
_entity.type
_entity.pdbx_description
1 polymer ?
#
loop_
_entity_poly.entity_id
_entity_poly.type
_entity_poly.pdbx_seq_one_letter_code
_entity_poly.pdbx_strand_id
1 'polypeptide(L)'
;MAPPSPGTLTWLHNHTPLLPDGTRHKPNCYPSTYCRGGLNVEVEVDEGRATSRLTLTDVLAKDAGNYTCQPQSREAAHITVFVLRGESWGQRP
;
A
#
# COMPACT_ATOMS: atom_id res chain seq x y z
N MET A 1 -19.72 -18.35 19.38
CA MET A 1 -19.44 -18.19 17.94
C MET A 1 -18.37 -17.12 17.82
N ALA A 2 -17.20 -17.43 17.26
CA ALA A 2 -16.22 -16.39 16.94
C ALA A 2 -16.80 -15.50 15.83
N PRO A 3 -16.55 -14.17 15.85
CA PRO A 3 -16.96 -13.32 14.74
C PRO A 3 -16.34 -13.85 13.44
N PRO A 4 -17.06 -13.77 12.30
CA PRO A 4 -16.50 -14.17 11.02
C PRO A 4 -15.21 -13.40 10.80
N SER A 5 -14.11 -14.13 10.58
CA SER A 5 -12.83 -13.55 10.21
C SER A 5 -13.10 -12.60 9.04
N PRO A 6 -12.80 -11.30 9.16
CA PRO A 6 -13.05 -10.38 8.06
C PRO A 6 -12.29 -10.90 6.84
N GLY A 7 -13.01 -11.06 5.73
CA GLY A 7 -12.46 -11.64 4.51
C GLY A 7 -11.13 -10.99 4.19
N THR A 8 -10.09 -11.80 4.03
CA THR A 8 -8.72 -11.31 3.91
C THR A 8 -8.61 -10.43 2.66
N LEU A 9 -8.37 -9.14 2.86
CA LEU A 9 -8.14 -8.16 1.80
C LEU A 9 -6.64 -7.99 1.61
N THR A 10 -6.18 -8.05 0.37
CA THR A 10 -4.76 -7.91 0.02
C THR A 10 -4.57 -6.67 -0.83
N TRP A 11 -3.62 -5.82 -0.45
CA TRP A 11 -3.17 -4.73 -1.31
C TRP A 11 -2.05 -5.20 -2.22
N LEU A 12 -2.03 -4.72 -3.46
CA LEU A 12 -0.95 -4.97 -4.41
C LEU A 12 -0.42 -3.63 -4.94
N HIS A 13 0.91 -3.52 -5.06
CA HIS A 13 1.57 -2.45 -5.81
C HIS A 13 2.25 -3.05 -7.05
N ASN A 14 1.84 -2.64 -8.24
CA ASN A 14 2.30 -3.19 -9.52
C ASN A 14 2.27 -4.73 -9.52
N HIS A 15 1.16 -5.33 -9.07
CA HIS A 15 0.94 -6.78 -8.92
C HIS A 15 1.75 -7.49 -7.83
N THR A 16 2.54 -6.76 -7.03
CA THR A 16 3.27 -7.33 -5.89
C THR A 16 2.46 -7.12 -4.61
N PRO A 17 2.13 -8.17 -3.84
CA PRO A 17 1.42 -8.02 -2.57
C PRO A 17 2.18 -7.12 -1.59
N LEU A 18 1.45 -6.19 -0.98
CA LEU A 18 1.88 -5.43 0.19
C LEU A 18 1.48 -6.22 1.43
N LEU A 19 2.39 -6.31 2.39
CA LEU A 19 2.11 -6.96 3.67
C LEU A 19 1.16 -6.08 4.51
N PRO A 20 0.45 -6.67 5.50
CA PRO A 20 -0.46 -5.93 6.37
C PRO A 20 0.23 -4.81 7.19
N ASP A 21 1.53 -4.94 7.42
CA ASP A 21 2.38 -3.92 8.06
C ASP A 21 2.83 -2.81 7.08
N GLY A 22 2.32 -2.83 5.84
CA GLY A 22 2.69 -1.90 4.77
C GLY A 22 4.02 -2.20 4.09
N THR A 23 4.75 -3.25 4.50
CA THR A 23 6.05 -3.55 3.91
C THR A 23 5.93 -4.41 2.63
N ARG A 24 6.87 -4.29 1.70
CA ARG A 24 6.98 -5.22 0.57
C ARG A 24 7.83 -6.41 1.01
N HIS A 25 7.29 -7.63 0.94
CA HIS A 25 8.05 -8.84 1.27
C HIS A 25 9.19 -9.02 0.26
N LYS A 26 10.42 -8.62 0.64
CA LYS A 26 11.65 -9.03 -0.05
C LYS A 26 12.40 -9.99 0.87
N PRO A 27 12.69 -11.22 0.44
CA PRO A 27 13.27 -12.25 1.31
C PRO A 27 14.68 -11.95 1.85
N ASN A 28 15.33 -10.85 1.44
CA ASN A 28 16.70 -10.46 1.83
C ASN A 28 16.81 -9.05 2.44
N CYS A 29 15.75 -8.52 3.06
CA CYS A 29 15.79 -7.18 3.62
C CYS A 29 16.30 -7.15 5.06
N TYR A 30 17.61 -6.92 5.20
CA TYR A 30 18.20 -6.40 6.44
C TYR A 30 17.72 -4.96 6.71
N PRO A 31 17.66 -4.52 7.97
CA PRO A 31 16.85 -3.38 8.44
C PRO A 31 17.30 -1.97 7.99
N SER A 32 18.19 -1.82 7.00
CA SER A 32 18.82 -0.52 6.73
C SER A 32 18.37 0.23 5.47
N THR A 33 17.51 -0.29 4.59
CA THR A 33 16.98 0.57 3.49
C THR A 33 15.68 0.13 2.80
N TYR A 34 15.10 -1.02 3.15
CA TYR A 34 13.91 -1.56 2.46
C TYR A 34 12.65 -1.68 3.35
N CYS A 35 12.73 -1.27 4.62
CA CYS A 35 11.60 -1.23 5.57
C CYS A 35 11.06 0.20 5.72
N ARG A 36 10.76 0.90 4.62
CA ARG A 36 10.32 2.30 4.73
C ARG A 36 9.03 2.37 5.55
N GLY A 37 9.12 2.99 6.72
CA GLY A 37 7.97 3.53 7.43
C GLY A 37 7.26 4.51 6.50
N GLY A 38 5.94 4.42 6.47
CA GLY A 38 5.09 5.33 5.72
C GLY A 38 4.05 4.68 4.84
N LEU A 39 4.14 3.37 4.59
CA LEU A 39 3.00 2.60 4.10
C LEU A 39 2.25 2.04 5.30
N ASN A 40 0.96 2.35 5.41
CA ASN A 40 0.09 1.80 6.45
C ASN A 40 -1.20 1.29 5.84
N VAL A 41 -1.58 0.07 6.15
CA VAL A 41 -2.85 -0.53 5.72
C VAL A 41 -3.74 -0.69 6.94
N GLU A 42 -4.84 0.04 6.93
CA GLU A 42 -5.90 -0.10 7.92
C GLU A 42 -7.05 -0.89 7.30
N VAL A 43 -7.64 -1.79 8.08
CA VAL A 43 -8.83 -2.54 7.69
C VAL A 43 -9.84 -2.40 8.82
N GLU A 44 -10.94 -1.73 8.53
CA GLU A 44 -12.07 -1.57 9.42
C GLU A 44 -13.20 -2.47 8.95
N VAL A 45 -13.84 -3.18 9.87
CA VAL A 45 -14.93 -4.10 9.57
C VAL A 45 -16.09 -3.75 10.47
N ASP A 46 -17.18 -3.31 9.87
CA ASP A 46 -18.38 -2.87 10.57
C ASP A 46 -19.63 -3.45 9.92
N GLU A 47 -20.49 -4.09 10.71
CA GLU A 47 -21.77 -4.69 10.29
C GLU A 47 -21.76 -5.43 8.93
N GLY A 48 -20.69 -6.17 8.62
CA GLY A 48 -20.55 -6.92 7.37
C GLY A 48 -19.99 -6.13 6.18
N ARG A 49 -19.62 -4.87 6.37
CA ARG A 49 -18.85 -4.05 5.44
C ARG A 49 -17.38 -4.01 5.90
N ALA A 50 -16.46 -4.29 4.98
CA ALA A 50 -15.04 -4.07 5.19
C ALA A 50 -14.59 -2.84 4.39
N THR A 51 -13.92 -1.92 5.06
CA THR A 51 -13.28 -0.74 4.47
C THR A 51 -11.79 -0.88 4.68
N SER A 52 -10.99 -0.74 3.61
CA SER A 52 -9.53 -0.72 3.74
C SER A 52 -8.95 0.60 3.28
N ARG A 53 -8.03 1.14 4.06
CA ARG A 53 -7.34 2.40 3.80
C ARG A 53 -5.84 2.15 3.70
N LEU A 54 -5.27 2.42 2.53
CA LEU A 54 -3.82 2.47 2.33
C LEU A 54 -3.34 3.93 2.45
N THR A 55 -2.45 4.18 3.39
CA THR A 55 -1.79 5.48 3.57
C THR A 55 -0.34 5.37 3.11
N LEU A 56 0.13 6.36 2.36
CA LEU A 56 1.52 6.50 1.93
C LEU A 56 2.11 7.81 2.48
N THR A 57 3.25 7.76 3.17
CA THR A 57 4.01 8.92 3.64
C THR A 57 5.43 8.88 3.07
N ASP A 58 6.07 10.04 2.96
CA ASP A 58 7.43 10.20 2.41
C ASP A 58 7.63 9.56 1.02
N VAL A 59 6.60 9.72 0.18
CA VAL A 59 6.46 9.09 -1.14
C VAL A 59 7.61 9.47 -2.07
N LEU A 60 8.20 8.46 -2.74
CA LEU A 60 9.22 8.63 -3.76
C LEU A 60 8.71 8.22 -5.15
N ALA A 61 9.49 8.55 -6.19
CA ALA A 61 9.22 8.12 -7.56
C ALA A 61 9.00 6.60 -7.70
N LYS A 62 9.65 5.77 -6.87
CA LYS A 62 9.48 4.30 -6.86
C LYS A 62 8.13 3.81 -6.30
N ASP A 63 7.40 4.69 -5.62
CA ASP A 63 6.08 4.43 -5.07
C ASP A 63 4.98 4.83 -6.07
N ALA A 64 5.34 5.40 -7.22
CA ALA A 64 4.40 5.53 -8.34
C ALA A 64 3.99 4.14 -8.87
N GLY A 65 2.80 4.07 -9.45
CA GLY A 65 2.27 2.86 -10.08
C GLY A 65 0.85 2.52 -9.66
N ASN A 66 0.45 1.28 -9.97
CA ASN A 66 -0.90 0.81 -9.75
C ASN A 66 -1.04 0.18 -8.37
N TYR A 67 -1.96 0.69 -7.57
CA TYR A 67 -2.35 0.16 -6.27
C TYR A 67 -3.70 -0.51 -6.40
N THR A 68 -3.75 -1.82 -6.12
CA THR A 68 -4.95 -2.63 -6.24
C THR A 68 -5.37 -3.14 -4.88
N CYS A 69 -6.63 -2.91 -4.52
CA CYS A 69 -7.30 -3.51 -3.39
C CYS A 69 -8.02 -4.78 -3.87
N GLN A 70 -7.54 -5.95 -3.43
CA GLN A 70 -8.04 -7.25 -3.85
C GLN A 70 -8.72 -7.97 -2.67
N PRO A 71 -10.06 -7.91 -2.58
CA PRO A 71 -10.83 -8.71 -1.63
C PRO A 71 -10.93 -10.18 -2.10
N GLN A 72 -11.00 -11.12 -1.16
CA GLN A 72 -11.05 -12.56 -1.48
C GLN A 72 -12.33 -13.00 -2.23
N SER A 73 -13.46 -12.31 -2.01
CA SER A 73 -14.78 -12.73 -2.50
C SER A 73 -15.49 -11.69 -3.37
N ARG A 74 -14.78 -10.65 -3.81
CA ARG A 74 -15.33 -9.57 -4.65
C ARG A 74 -14.33 -9.14 -5.73
N GLU A 75 -14.82 -8.35 -6.67
CA GLU A 75 -13.98 -7.73 -7.70
C GLU A 75 -12.96 -6.76 -7.08
N ALA A 76 -11.75 -6.73 -7.67
CA ALA A 76 -10.68 -5.86 -7.24
C ALA A 76 -10.87 -4.43 -7.75
N ALA A 77 -10.58 -3.45 -6.90
CA ALA A 77 -10.56 -2.04 -7.28
C ALA A 77 -9.12 -1.54 -7.35
N HIS A 78 -8.82 -0.61 -8.26
CA HIS A 78 -7.45 -0.13 -8.44
C HIS A 78 -7.37 1.38 -8.71
N ILE A 79 -6.25 1.98 -8.33
CA ILE A 79 -5.91 3.38 -8.54
C ILE A 79 -4.47 3.49 -9.04
N THR A 80 -4.18 4.48 -9.90
CA THR A 80 -2.81 4.76 -10.34
C THR A 80 -2.28 6.01 -9.66
N VAL A 81 -1.13 5.89 -8.99
CA VAL A 81 -0.45 6.99 -8.30
C VAL A 81 0.71 7.48 -9.16
N PHE A 82 0.78 8.80 -9.36
CA PHE A 82 1.90 9.48 -10.01
C PHE A 82 2.64 10.33 -8.98
N VAL A 83 3.97 10.25 -8.97
CA VAL A 83 4.81 10.99 -8.03
C VAL A 83 5.71 11.94 -8.81
N LEU A 84 5.49 13.24 -8.62
CA LEU A 84 6.28 14.29 -9.24
C LEU A 84 7.28 14.81 -8.21
N ARG A 85 8.58 14.76 -8.54
CA ARG A 85 9.59 15.49 -7.76
C ARG A 85 9.48 16.96 -8.17
N GLY A 86 9.18 17.83 -7.21
CA GLY A 86 9.24 19.27 -7.43
C GLY A 86 10.62 19.63 -7.97
N GLU A 87 10.66 20.20 -9.16
CA GLU A 87 11.87 20.74 -9.75
C GLU A 87 12.50 21.75 -8.77
N SER A 88 13.77 21.56 -8.45
CA SER A 88 14.53 22.48 -7.61
C SER A 88 14.73 23.78 -8.39
N TRP A 89 13.83 24.74 -8.21
CA TRP A 89 14.02 26.11 -8.68
C TRP A 89 15.19 26.73 -7.92
N GLY A 90 16.42 26.57 -8.42
CA GLY A 90 17.56 27.18 -7.75
C GLY A 90 18.94 26.67 -8.12
N GLN A 91 19.25 26.42 -9.41
CA GLN A 91 20.62 26.47 -9.91
C GLN A 91 20.58 26.87 -11.39
N ARG A 92 20.44 28.18 -11.66
CA ARG A 92 20.90 28.76 -12.92
C ARG A 92 22.31 29.30 -12.67
N PRO A 93 23.31 28.97 -13.50
CA PRO A 93 24.68 29.47 -13.36
C PRO A 93 24.77 30.98 -13.59
#